data_AF-A0AAW1CQW2-F1
#
_entry.id   AF-A0AAW1CQW2-F1
#
_cell.length_a   1.000
_cell.length_b   1.000
_cell.length_c   1.000
_cell.angle_alpha   90.00
_cell.angle_beta   90.00
_cell.angle_gamma   90.00
#
_symmetry.space_group_name_H-M   'P 1'
#
loop_
_entity.id
_entity.type
_entity.pdbx_description
1 polymer ?
#
loop_
_entity_poly.entity_id
_entity_poly.type
_entity_poly.pdbx_seq_one_letter_code
_entity_poly.pdbx_strand_id
1 'polypeptide(L)'
;MHCLNAALDRLRSRLPMDVSCVGQQHKLSKIETLRAACNYISVLREALETGVPLCPTVLQKRLSEGLSQTTANLIAKTLKFNNEVINIIILLF
;
A
#
# COMPACT_ATOMS: atom_id res chain seq x y z
N MET A 1 1.76 -20.68 15.69
CA MET A 1 1.92 -19.22 15.40
C MET A 1 2.66 -18.93 14.07
N HIS A 2 2.66 -19.83 13.06
CA HIS A 2 3.35 -19.58 11.77
C HIS A 2 2.42 -19.06 10.66
N CYS A 3 1.16 -19.51 10.60
CA CYS A 3 0.25 -19.18 9.50
C CYS A 3 -0.16 -17.69 9.46
N LEU A 4 -0.40 -17.06 10.62
CA LEU A 4 -0.78 -15.63 10.67
C LEU A 4 0.34 -14.72 10.16
N ASN A 5 1.58 -14.98 10.55
CA ASN A 5 2.72 -14.18 10.09
C ASN A 5 2.91 -14.36 8.58
N ALA A 6 2.80 -15.60 8.08
CA ALA A 6 2.85 -15.88 6.65
C ALA A 6 1.71 -15.18 5.86
N ALA A 7 0.49 -15.15 6.39
CA ALA A 7 -0.62 -14.43 5.79
C ALA A 7 -0.36 -12.92 5.74
N LEU A 8 0.19 -12.34 6.81
CA LEU A 8 0.56 -10.93 6.84
C LEU A 8 1.72 -10.63 5.90
N ASP A 9 2.67 -11.56 5.71
CA ASP A 9 3.74 -11.40 4.71
C ASP A 9 3.19 -11.38 3.28
N ARG A 10 2.26 -12.29 2.98
CA ARG A 10 1.52 -12.26 1.71
C ARG A 10 0.72 -10.97 1.53
N LEU A 11 0.16 -10.41 2.60
CA LEU A 11 -0.56 -9.14 2.52
C LEU A 11 0.40 -7.97 2.23
N ARG A 12 1.57 -7.93 2.88
CA ARG A 12 2.59 -6.89 2.63
C ARG A 12 3.10 -6.92 1.20
N SER A 13 3.25 -8.11 0.59
CA SER A 13 3.67 -8.23 -0.81
C SER A 13 2.62 -7.77 -1.82
N ARG A 14 1.38 -7.49 -1.39
CA ARG A 14 0.32 -6.92 -2.24
C ARG A 14 0.18 -5.41 -2.07
N LEU A 15 0.81 -4.83 -1.05
CA LEU A 15 0.84 -3.38 -0.88
C LEU A 15 1.75 -2.75 -1.94
N PRO A 16 1.52 -1.49 -2.34
CA PRO A 16 2.32 -0.79 -3.34
C PRO A 16 3.67 -0.30 -2.76
N MET A 17 4.37 -1.13 -2.00
CA MET A 17 5.65 -0.82 -1.36
C MET A 17 6.75 -1.71 -1.92
N ASP A 18 7.97 -1.18 -2.02
CA ASP A 18 9.15 -1.94 -2.33
C ASP A 18 9.60 -2.78 -1.14
N VAL A 19 9.13 -4.02 -1.12
CA VAL A 19 9.55 -5.02 -0.14
C VAL A 19 11.03 -5.43 -0.33
N SER A 20 11.68 -5.08 -1.45
CA SER A 20 13.12 -5.29 -1.65
C SER A 20 13.98 -4.23 -0.96
N CYS A 21 13.45 -3.02 -0.74
CA CYS A 21 14.14 -1.94 -0.02
C CYS A 21 13.99 -2.07 1.50
N VAL A 22 12.96 -2.79 1.93
CA VAL A 22 12.68 -3.09 3.33
C VAL A 22 13.24 -4.48 3.61
N GLY A 23 14.54 -4.58 3.92
CA GLY A 23 15.08 -5.79 4.51
C GLY A 23 14.28 -6.23 5.75
N GLN A 24 14.57 -7.43 6.28
CA GLN A 24 13.93 -8.02 7.48
C GLN A 24 13.79 -7.06 8.69
N GLN A 25 14.54 -5.95 8.72
CA GLN A 25 14.62 -4.98 9.82
C GLN A 25 13.56 -3.86 9.82
N HIS A 26 12.79 -3.61 8.75
CA HIS A 26 11.81 -2.50 8.72
C HIS A 26 10.40 -2.88 8.25
N LYS A 27 10.01 -4.13 8.53
CA LYS A 27 8.66 -4.63 8.23
C LYS A 27 7.61 -3.92 9.07
N LEU A 28 6.53 -3.44 8.44
CA LEU A 28 5.35 -2.91 9.14
C LEU A 28 4.89 -3.88 10.24
N SER A 29 4.54 -3.37 11.43
CA SER A 29 3.92 -4.19 12.47
C SER A 29 2.60 -4.81 11.98
N LYS A 30 2.05 -5.78 12.72
CA LYS A 30 0.78 -6.42 12.34
C LYS A 30 -0.36 -5.42 12.18
N ILE A 31 -0.49 -4.47 13.12
CA ILE A 31 -1.52 -3.43 13.10
C ILE A 31 -1.30 -2.47 11.93
N GLU A 32 -0.07 -2.02 11.72
CA GLU A 32 0.24 -1.10 10.60
C GLU A 32 0.00 -1.75 9.25
N THR A 33 0.28 -3.06 9.13
CA THR A 33 0.00 -3.84 7.92
C THR A 33 -1.49 -3.86 7.61
N LEU A 34 -2.32 -4.13 8.62
CA LEU A 34 -3.77 -4.15 8.46
C LEU A 34 -4.33 -2.76 8.13
N ARG A 35 -3.84 -1.71 8.81
CA ARG A 35 -4.22 -0.32 8.51
C ARG A 35 -3.87 0.07 7.08
N ALA A 36 -2.63 -0.15 6.67
CA ALA A 36 -2.19 0.15 5.31
C ALA A 36 -3.01 -0.61 4.25
N ALA A 37 -3.36 -1.88 4.52
CA ALA A 37 -4.21 -2.67 3.63
C ALA A 37 -5.63 -2.11 3.52
N CYS A 38 -6.27 -1.75 4.64
CA CYS A 38 -7.59 -1.11 4.63
C CYS A 38 -7.56 0.20 3.85
N ASN A 39 -6.55 1.04 4.09
CA ASN A 39 -6.40 2.31 3.38
C ASN A 39 -6.22 2.07 1.88
N TYR A 40 -5.42 1.07 1.48
CA TYR A 40 -5.21 0.74 0.08
C TYR A 40 -6.50 0.29 -0.61
N ILE A 41 -7.29 -0.59 0.03
CA ILE A 41 -8.58 -1.04 -0.50
C ILE A 41 -9.53 0.15 -0.71
N SER A 42 -9.63 1.05 0.26
CA SER A 42 -10.49 2.24 0.15
C SER A 42 -10.10 3.13 -1.03
N VAL A 43 -8.79 3.31 -1.23
CA VAL A 43 -8.24 4.13 -2.30
C VAL A 43 -8.45 3.50 -3.68
N LEU A 44 -8.26 2.17 -3.80
CA LEU A 44 -8.56 1.44 -5.03
C LEU A 44 -10.06 1.47 -5.37
N ARG A 45 -10.92 1.32 -4.37
CA ARG A 45 -12.37 1.43 -4.53
C ARG A 45 -12.76 2.79 -5.08
N GLU A 46 -12.26 3.87 -4.46
CA GLU A 46 -12.55 5.24 -4.90
C GLU A 46 -12.10 5.48 -6.35
N ALA A 47 -10.92 4.96 -6.73
CA ALA A 47 -10.43 5.06 -8.11
C ALA A 47 -11.31 4.30 -9.11
N LEU A 48 -11.79 3.10 -8.75
CA LEU A 48 -12.70 2.32 -9.58
C LEU A 48 -14.09 2.97 -9.71
N GLU A 49 -14.63 3.52 -8.62
CA GLU A 49 -15.96 4.16 -8.58
C GLU A 49 -15.97 5.48 -9.37
N THR A 50 -14.86 6.24 -9.35
CA THR A 50 -14.75 7.55 -10.01
C THR A 50 -14.18 7.47 -11.42
N GLY A 51 -13.49 6.38 -11.78
CA GLY A 51 -12.70 6.27 -13.00
C GLY A 51 -11.47 7.19 -13.01
N VAL A 52 -11.14 7.84 -11.89
CA VAL A 52 -10.01 8.78 -11.80
C VAL A 52 -8.73 7.99 -11.49
N PRO A 53 -7.65 8.17 -12.27
CA PRO A 53 -6.40 7.49 -12.00
C PRO A 53 -5.79 7.94 -10.67
N LEU A 54 -5.14 7.00 -9.99
CA LEU A 54 -4.51 7.25 -8.70
C LEU A 54 -3.27 8.15 -8.85
N CYS A 55 -3.23 9.23 -8.07
CA CYS A 55 -2.06 10.09 -7.95
C CYS A 55 -1.08 9.55 -6.88
N PRO A 56 0.25 9.53 -7.13
CA PRO A 56 1.24 9.07 -6.15
C PRO A 56 1.18 9.75 -4.79
N THR A 57 1.00 11.06 -4.81
CA THR A 57 0.92 11.89 -3.60
C THR A 57 -0.34 11.58 -2.79
N VAL A 58 -1.47 11.32 -3.46
CA VAL A 58 -2.73 10.92 -2.83
C VAL A 58 -2.58 9.53 -2.23
N LEU A 59 -2.03 8.58 -2.99
CA LEU A 59 -1.81 7.21 -2.52
C LEU A 59 -0.90 7.18 -1.28
N GLN A 60 0.22 7.90 -1.30
CA GLN A 60 1.13 8.03 -0.16
C GLN A 60 0.42 8.59 1.07
N LYS A 61 -0.32 9.69 0.90
CA LYS A 61 -1.05 10.36 1.98
C LYS A 61 -2.04 9.39 2.61
N ARG A 62 -2.89 8.77 1.80
CA ARG A 62 -3.94 7.83 2.25
C ARG A 62 -3.36 6.58 2.91
N LEU A 63 -2.31 5.99 2.35
CA LEU A 63 -1.63 4.84 2.96
C LEU A 63 -1.03 5.17 4.32
N SER A 64 -0.59 6.40 4.52
CA SER A 64 0.02 6.87 5.78
C SER A 64 -1.00 7.27 6.85
N GLU A 65 -2.30 7.31 6.54
CA GLU A 65 -3.34 7.72 7.48
C GLU A 65 -3.41 6.80 8.70
N GLY A 66 -3.24 7.39 9.89
CA GLY A 66 -3.29 6.67 11.16
C GLY A 66 -2.08 5.75 11.42
N LEU A 67 -0.98 5.94 10.70
CA LEU A 67 0.31 5.30 10.99
C LEU A 67 1.23 6.24 11.78
N SER A 68 2.30 5.69 12.35
CA SER A 68 3.32 6.51 13.02
C SER A 68 4.07 7.39 12.00
N GLN A 69 4.67 8.50 12.44
CA GLN A 69 5.46 9.37 11.57
C GLN A 69 6.64 8.62 10.93
N THR A 70 7.31 7.75 11.69
CA THR A 70 8.40 6.90 11.19
C THR A 70 7.91 5.99 10.07
N THR A 71 6.73 5.41 10.24
CA THR A 71 6.11 4.51 9.28
C THR A 71 5.64 5.26 8.03
N ALA A 72 5.05 6.45 8.19
CA ALA A 72 4.69 7.32 7.07
C ALA A 72 5.93 7.70 6.22
N ASN A 73 7.05 8.00 6.88
CA ASN A 73 8.32 8.30 6.22
C ASN A 73 8.88 7.06 5.49
N LEU A 74 8.73 5.86 6.05
CA LEU A 74 9.10 4.61 5.38
C LEU A 74 8.26 4.41 4.11
N ILE A 75 6.94 4.59 4.22
CA ILE A 75 6.03 4.50 3.08
C ILE A 75 6.46 5.47 1.97
N ALA A 76 6.72 6.72 2.32
CA ALA A 76 7.18 7.73 1.36
C ALA A 76 8.44 7.28 0.58
N LYS A 77 9.37 6.59 1.25
CA LYS A 77 10.63 6.12 0.66
C LYS A 77 10.50 4.83 -0.14
N THR A 78 9.50 4.01 0.18
CA THR A 78 9.36 2.66 -0.34
C THR A 78 8.21 2.53 -1.33
N LEU A 79 7.33 3.51 -1.45
CA LEU A 79 6.18 3.46 -2.35
C LEU A 79 6.65 3.20 -3.79
N LYS A 80 6.30 2.02 -4.32
CA LYS A 80 6.48 1.69 -5.73
C LYS A 80 5.26 2.14 -6.48
N PHE A 81 5.41 3.21 -7.24
CA PHE A 81 4.38 3.61 -8.18
C PHE A 81 4.48 2.74 -9.44
N ASN A 82 3.74 1.64 -9.45
CA ASN A 82 3.65 0.78 -10.62
C ASN A 82 2.57 1.36 -11.55
N ASN A 83 2.97 1.81 -12.75
CA ASN A 83 2.08 2.33 -13.80
C ASN A 83 0.95 1.35 -14.20
N GLU A 84 1.05 0.09 -13.79
CA GLU A 84 0.06 -0.97 -14.00
C GLU A 84 -1.32 -0.66 -13.38
N VAL A 85 -1.38 0.00 -12.22
CA VAL A 85 -2.67 0.32 -11.56
C VAL A 85 -3.41 1.44 -12.31
N ILE A 86 -2.66 2.37 -12.95
CA ILE A 86 -3.24 3.38 -13.84
C ILE A 86 -3.81 2.72 -15.11
N ASN A 87 -3.13 1.70 -15.64
CA ASN A 87 -3.57 1.00 -16.85
C ASN A 87 -4.85 0.19 -16.66
N ILE A 88 -5.12 -0.37 -15.47
CA ILE A 88 -6.37 -1.12 -15.25
C ILE A 88 -7.61 -0.23 -15.42
N ILE A 89 -7.53 1.06 -15.04
CA ILE A 89 -8.65 1.99 -15.18
C ILE A 89 -8.77 2.48 -16.63
N ILE A 90 -7.64 2.74 -17.31
CA ILE A 90 -7.64 3.17 -18.72
C ILE A 90 -8.09 2.05 -19.66
N LEU A 91 -7.85 0.77 -19.34
CA LEU A 91 -8.26 -0.37 -20.19
C LEU A 91 -9.72 -0.79 -20.03
N LEU A 92 -10.45 -0.22 -19.05
CA LEU A 92 -11.88 -0.49 -18.84
C LEU A 92 -12.81 0.54 -19.50
N PHE A 93 -12.25 1.54 -20.19
CA PHE A 93 -12.96 2.56 -20.98
C PHE A 93 -12.34 2.71 -22.37
#